data_AF-A0AA41QPU7-F1
#
_entry.id   AF-A0AA41QPU7-F1
#
_cell.length_a   1.000
_cell.length_b   1.000
_cell.length_c   1.000
_cell.angle_alpha   90.00
_cell.angle_beta   90.00
_cell.angle_gamma   90.00
#
_symmetry.space_group_name_H-M   'P 1'
#
loop_
_entity.id
_entity.type
_entity.pdbx_description
1 polymer ?
#
loop_
_entity_poly.entity_id
_entity_poly.type
_entity_poly.pdbx_seq_one_letter_code
_entity_poly.pdbx_strand_id
1 'polypeptide(L)'
;MSATFWNYFWYIASTFLVFAYFILVIFVFADMLRDRTMSGWAKAGWTIFLIILPFPIALVYLIVRGDSMQQREIERQRAMAERADEYIVNAIGKTPADRIAAAKKLFDDGAINEAEYARLKTKVLAGG
;
A
#
# COMPACT_ATOMS: atom_id res chain seq x y z
N MET A 1 9.55 -19.81 -49.89
CA MET A 1 9.62 -18.54 -49.13
C MET A 1 9.15 -18.62 -47.68
N SER A 2 8.46 -19.67 -47.23
CA SER A 2 7.91 -19.75 -45.85
C SER A 2 8.96 -20.01 -44.75
N ALA A 3 9.89 -20.94 -44.95
CA ALA A 3 10.85 -21.33 -43.92
C ALA A 3 11.81 -20.19 -43.51
N THR A 4 12.22 -19.36 -44.47
CA THR A 4 13.18 -18.27 -44.24
C THR A 4 12.58 -17.15 -43.39
N PHE A 5 11.32 -16.75 -43.65
CA PHE A 5 10.63 -15.73 -42.85
C PHE A 5 10.48 -16.17 -41.40
N TRP A 6 10.02 -17.41 -41.17
CA TRP A 6 9.88 -17.96 -39.82
C TRP A 6 11.21 -18.06 -39.09
N ASN A 7 12.30 -18.40 -39.78
CA ASN A 7 13.64 -18.42 -39.17
C ASN A 7 14.07 -17.03 -38.69
N TYR A 8 13.90 -15.98 -39.52
CA TYR A 8 14.24 -14.62 -39.12
C TYR A 8 13.35 -14.10 -37.99
N PHE A 9 12.05 -14.42 -38.01
CA PHE A 9 11.14 -14.09 -36.92
C PHE A 9 11.61 -14.71 -35.60
N TRP A 10 11.92 -16.01 -35.60
CA TRP A 10 12.42 -16.69 -34.40
C TRP A 10 13.79 -16.18 -33.95
N TYR A 11 14.69 -15.81 -34.87
CA TYR A 11 15.97 -15.19 -34.51
C TYR A 11 15.78 -13.84 -33.82
N ILE A 12 14.92 -12.97 -34.36
CA ILE A 12 14.65 -11.66 -33.78
C ILE A 12 13.95 -11.81 -32.42
N ALA A 13 12.93 -12.68 -32.34
CA ALA A 13 12.18 -12.92 -31.11
C ALA A 13 13.07 -13.52 -30.01
N SER A 14 13.87 -14.54 -30.32
CA SER A 14 14.79 -15.15 -29.35
C SER A 14 15.88 -14.19 -28.90
N THR A 15 16.45 -13.40 -29.82
CA THR A 15 17.44 -12.37 -29.48
C THR A 15 16.83 -11.33 -28.55
N PHE A 16 15.65 -10.80 -28.88
CA PHE A 16 14.94 -9.85 -28.01
C PHE A 16 14.67 -10.44 -26.62
N LEU A 17 14.21 -11.69 -26.54
CA LEU A 17 13.95 -12.36 -25.26
C LEU A 17 15.21 -12.53 -24.41
N VAL A 18 16.35 -12.84 -25.04
CA VAL A 18 17.64 -12.93 -24.33
C VAL A 18 18.07 -11.56 -23.79
N PHE A 19 17.98 -10.50 -24.59
CA PHE A 19 18.28 -9.14 -24.12
C PHE A 19 17.34 -8.69 -23.01
N ALA A 20 16.03 -8.93 -23.16
CA ALA A 20 15.03 -8.63 -22.13
C ALA A 20 15.29 -9.41 -20.84
N TYR A 21 15.73 -10.68 -20.95
CA TYR A 21 16.14 -11.49 -19.80
C TYR A 21 17.32 -10.87 -19.06
N PHE A 22 18.40 -10.46 -19.76
CA PHE A 22 19.54 -9.80 -19.11
C PHE A 22 19.14 -8.49 -18.41
N ILE A 23 18.30 -7.67 -19.06
CA ILE A 23 17.77 -6.45 -18.45
C ILE A 23 16.98 -6.78 -17.19
N LEU A 24 16.08 -7.78 -17.26
CA LEU A 24 15.29 -8.22 -16.11
C LEU A 24 16.18 -8.69 -14.95
N VAL A 25 17.24 -9.48 -15.23
CA VAL A 25 18.20 -9.91 -14.21
C VAL A 25 18.88 -8.73 -13.55
N ILE A 26 19.33 -7.73 -14.32
CA ILE A 26 19.95 -6.51 -13.77
C ILE A 26 18.95 -5.72 -12.90
N PHE A 27 17.70 -5.58 -13.34
CA PHE A 27 16.66 -4.89 -12.58
C PHE A 27 16.34 -5.59 -11.26
N VAL A 28 16.17 -6.91 -11.28
CA VAL A 28 15.92 -7.71 -10.06
C VAL A 28 17.12 -7.65 -9.13
N PHE A 29 18.34 -7.69 -9.67
CA PHE A 29 19.56 -7.54 -8.87
C PHE A 29 19.62 -6.16 -8.21
N ALA A 30 19.32 -5.09 -8.94
CA ALA A 30 19.29 -3.72 -8.41
C ALA A 30 18.20 -3.52 -7.34
N ASP A 31 17.00 -4.06 -7.55
CA ASP A 31 15.91 -4.05 -6.58
C ASP A 31 16.31 -4.76 -5.28
N MET A 32 16.90 -5.94 -5.42
CA MET A 32 17.36 -6.74 -4.30
C MET A 32 18.52 -6.09 -3.54
N LEU A 33 19.41 -5.34 -4.21
CA LEU A 33 20.44 -4.54 -3.54
C LEU A 33 19.85 -3.38 -2.73
N ARG A 34 18.77 -2.76 -3.21
CA ARG A 34 18.06 -1.67 -2.52
C ARG A 34 17.31 -2.14 -1.28
N ASP A 35 16.85 -3.39 -1.25
CA ASP A 35 16.21 -3.96 -0.08
C ASP A 35 17.24 -4.20 1.06
N ARG A 36 17.24 -3.30 2.06
CA ARG A 36 18.13 -3.37 3.22
C ARG A 36 17.68 -4.39 4.28
N THR A 37 16.49 -4.97 4.12
CA THR A 37 15.92 -5.93 5.08
C THR A 37 16.27 -7.38 4.74
N MET A 38 16.75 -7.65 3.52
CA MET A 38 17.18 -8.98 3.09
C MET A 38 18.65 -9.28 3.43
N SER A 39 18.92 -10.47 3.97
CA SER A 39 20.28 -10.96 4.21
C SER A 39 21.04 -11.18 2.90
N GLY A 40 22.35 -10.89 2.88
CA GLY A 40 23.18 -11.04 1.67
C GLY A 40 23.20 -12.46 1.09
N TRP A 41 23.06 -13.48 1.93
CA TRP A 41 22.95 -14.88 1.50
C TRP A 41 21.65 -15.19 0.77
N ALA A 42 20.52 -14.62 1.23
CA ALA A 42 19.26 -14.73 0.51
C ALA A 42 19.37 -14.08 -0.88
N LYS A 43 20.09 -12.96 -0.97
CA LYS A 43 20.35 -12.28 -2.25
C LYS A 43 21.12 -13.18 -3.23
N ALA A 44 22.23 -13.74 -2.80
CA ALA A 44 23.07 -14.62 -3.62
C ALA A 44 22.30 -15.86 -4.13
N GLY A 45 21.50 -16.49 -3.25
CA GLY A 45 20.66 -17.63 -3.61
C GLY A 45 19.66 -17.32 -4.73
N TRP A 46 18.96 -16.18 -4.63
CA TRP A 46 17.99 -15.75 -5.64
C TRP A 46 18.63 -15.47 -7.00
N THR A 47 19.82 -14.86 -7.04
CA THR A 47 20.54 -14.58 -8.28
C THR A 47 20.98 -15.86 -8.98
N ILE A 48 21.54 -16.83 -8.26
CA ILE A 48 21.96 -18.12 -8.83
C ILE A 48 20.75 -18.88 -9.39
N PHE A 49 19.66 -18.89 -8.64
CA PHE A 49 18.41 -19.52 -9.06
C PHE A 49 17.89 -18.89 -10.38
N LEU A 50 17.80 -17.56 -10.47
CA LEU A 50 17.35 -16.85 -11.68
C LEU A 50 18.17 -17.15 -12.94
N ILE A 51 19.45 -17.47 -12.79
CA ILE A 51 20.35 -17.82 -13.90
C ILE A 51 20.06 -19.23 -14.45
N ILE A 52 19.67 -20.17 -13.59
CA ILE A 52 19.59 -21.58 -13.94
C ILE A 52 18.19 -22.00 -14.43
N LEU A 53 17.09 -21.47 -13.89
CA LEU A 53 15.73 -22.00 -14.14
C LEU A 53 14.62 -20.91 -14.18
N PRO A 54 14.51 -20.09 -15.24
CA PRO A 54 13.64 -18.91 -15.25
C PRO A 54 12.14 -19.16 -14.96
N PHE A 55 11.56 -20.30 -15.38
CA PHE A 55 10.13 -20.57 -15.25
C PHE A 55 9.70 -21.20 -13.91
N PRO A 56 10.34 -22.25 -13.39
CA PRO A 56 9.93 -22.88 -12.13
C PRO A 56 10.10 -21.98 -10.90
N ILE A 57 10.96 -20.97 -11.02
CA ILE A 57 11.41 -20.14 -9.91
C ILE A 57 10.44 -18.99 -9.61
N ALA A 58 9.76 -18.48 -10.64
CA ALA A 58 8.69 -17.50 -10.44
C ALA A 58 7.59 -18.05 -9.51
N LEU A 59 7.31 -19.36 -9.59
CA LEU A 59 6.36 -20.04 -8.71
C LEU A 59 6.89 -20.19 -7.28
N VAL A 60 8.16 -20.56 -7.10
CA VAL A 60 8.79 -20.65 -5.77
C VAL A 60 8.85 -19.27 -5.10
N TYR A 61 9.14 -18.20 -5.86
CA TYR A 61 9.17 -16.83 -5.35
C TYR A 61 7.81 -16.35 -4.85
N LEU A 62 6.74 -16.65 -5.59
CA LEU A 62 5.38 -16.32 -5.17
C LEU A 62 5.00 -17.04 -3.87
N ILE A 63 5.37 -18.31 -3.74
CA ILE A 63 5.09 -19.12 -2.54
C ILE A 63 5.88 -18.60 -1.32
N VAL A 64 7.16 -18.24 -1.51
CA VAL A 64 8.02 -17.79 -0.41
C VAL A 64 7.76 -16.33 -0.02
N ARG A 65 7.41 -15.45 -0.96
CA ARG A 65 7.35 -14.00 -0.73
C ARG A 65 5.94 -13.42 -0.62
N GLY A 66 4.90 -14.20 -0.92
CA GLY A 66 3.49 -13.77 -0.86
C GLY A 66 3.04 -13.31 0.53
N ASP A 67 3.52 -13.97 1.58
CA ASP A 67 3.09 -13.70 2.96
C ASP A 67 3.50 -12.28 3.45
N SER A 68 4.63 -11.78 2.94
CA SER A 68 5.13 -10.43 3.28
C SER A 68 4.25 -9.29 2.72
N MET A 69 3.48 -9.54 1.65
CA MET A 69 2.58 -8.55 1.06
C MET A 69 1.31 -8.40 1.90
N GLN A 70 0.82 -9.51 2.46
CA GLN A 70 -0.42 -9.52 3.23
C GLN A 70 -0.24 -8.85 4.60
N GLN A 71 0.90 -9.06 5.26
CA GLN A 71 1.19 -8.42 6.55
C GLN A 71 1.34 -6.89 6.44
N ARG A 72 2.04 -6.40 5.42
CA ARG A 72 2.21 -4.94 5.19
C ARG A 72 0.89 -4.24 4.84
N GLU A 73 -0.01 -4.93 4.13
CA GLU A 73 -1.32 -4.37 3.80
C GLU A 73 -2.21 -4.26 5.04
N ILE A 74 -2.20 -5.26 5.91
CA ILE A 74 -2.92 -5.22 7.20
C ILE A 74 -2.37 -4.11 8.11
N GLU A 75 -1.04 -3.95 8.20
CA GLU A 75 -0.42 -2.87 8.98
C GLU A 75 -0.76 -1.48 8.42
N ARG A 76 -0.77 -1.32 7.09
CA ARG A 76 -1.17 -0.05 6.45
C ARG A 76 -2.64 0.28 6.70
N GLN A 77 -3.52 -0.71 6.60
CA GLN A 77 -4.95 -0.51 6.88
C GLN A 77 -5.19 -0.14 8.35
N ARG A 78 -4.47 -0.76 9.29
CA ARG A 78 -4.51 -0.39 10.72
C ARG A 78 -4.00 1.03 10.96
N ALA A 79 -2.85 1.39 10.40
CA ALA A 79 -2.27 2.73 10.55
C ALA A 79 -3.14 3.83 9.92
N MET A 80 -3.88 3.52 8.85
CA MET A 80 -4.84 4.46 8.26
C MET A 80 -6.10 4.62 9.12
N ALA A 81 -6.59 3.53 9.74
CA ALA A 81 -7.72 3.59 10.67
C ALA A 81 -7.38 4.40 11.92
N GLU A 82 -6.21 4.18 12.53
CA GLU A 82 -5.76 4.94 13.71
C GLU A 82 -5.64 6.45 13.43
N ARG A 83 -5.13 6.83 12.25
CA ARG A 83 -5.05 8.25 11.85
C ARG A 83 -6.42 8.85 11.59
N ALA A 84 -7.34 8.10 10.99
CA ALA A 84 -8.70 8.57 10.75
C ALA A 84 -9.44 8.84 12.08
N ASP A 85 -9.30 7.95 13.07
CA ASP A 85 -9.87 8.13 14.40
C ASP A 85 -9.28 9.34 15.12
N GLU A 86 -7.96 9.54 15.07
CA GLU A 86 -7.33 10.74 15.65
C GLU A 86 -7.83 12.04 15.03
N TYR A 87 -8.05 12.09 13.71
CA TYR A 87 -8.59 13.28 13.04
C TYR A 87 -10.04 13.55 13.43
N ILE A 88 -10.89 12.52 13.52
CA ILE A 88 -12.31 12.67 13.88
C ILE A 88 -12.46 13.11 15.34
N VAL A 89 -11.66 12.54 16.24
CA VAL A 89 -11.67 12.90 17.68
C VAL A 89 -11.12 14.31 17.91
N ASN A 90 -10.11 14.74 17.17
CA ASN A 90 -9.56 16.09 17.32
C ASN A 90 -10.37 17.18 16.61
N ALA A 91 -11.06 16.87 15.50
CA ALA A 91 -11.89 17.83 14.77
C ALA A 91 -13.20 18.18 15.52
N ILE A 92 -13.71 17.27 16.34
CA ILE A 92 -14.90 17.48 17.17
C ILE A 92 -14.47 17.59 18.63
N GLY A 93 -14.07 18.81 19.04
CA GLY A 93 -13.79 19.26 20.41
C GLY A 93 -13.67 18.16 21.48
N LYS A 94 -12.45 18.01 22.04
CA LYS A 94 -12.05 16.90 22.92
C LYS A 94 -12.94 16.70 24.13
N THR A 95 -13.64 17.74 24.59
CA THR A 95 -14.53 17.65 25.75
C THR A 95 -15.99 17.94 25.37
N PRO A 96 -16.97 17.39 26.11
CA PRO A 96 -18.37 17.78 26.00
C PRO A 96 -18.56 19.31 26.09
N ALA A 97 -17.72 20.00 26.87
CA ALA A 97 -17.72 21.46 26.99
C ALA A 97 -17.33 22.15 25.67
N ASP A 98 -16.31 21.66 24.96
CA ASP A 98 -15.88 22.22 23.67
C ASP A 98 -16.98 22.08 22.60
N ARG A 99 -17.72 20.96 22.63
CA ARG A 99 -18.85 20.71 21.71
C ARG A 99 -20.03 21.63 22.01
N ILE A 100 -20.32 21.89 23.28
CA ILE A 100 -21.35 22.85 23.70
C ILE A 100 -20.94 24.29 23.33
N ALA A 101 -19.65 24.64 23.48
CA ALA A 101 -19.12 25.94 23.09
C ALA A 101 -19.22 26.17 21.56
N ALA A 102 -18.91 25.14 20.76
CA ALA A 102 -19.09 25.19 19.31
C ALA A 102 -20.57 25.35 18.92
N ALA A 103 -21.48 24.61 19.58
CA ALA A 103 -22.92 24.76 19.37
C ALA A 103 -23.43 26.17 19.76
N LYS A 104 -22.87 26.77 20.82
CA LYS A 104 -23.20 28.14 21.22
C LYS A 104 -22.77 29.16 20.16
N LYS A 105 -21.58 28.99 19.58
CA LYS A 105 -21.10 29.85 18.50
C LYS A 105 -22.05 29.83 17.30
N LEU A 106 -22.54 28.66 16.90
CA LEU A 106 -23.51 28.53 15.81
C LEU A 106 -24.86 29.23 16.11
N PHE A 107 -25.29 29.21 17.38
CA PHE A 107 -26.48 29.93 17.82
C PHE A 107 -26.27 31.44 17.79
N ASP A 108 -25.12 31.91 18.31
CA ASP A 108 -24.76 33.34 18.32
C ASP A 108 -24.56 33.88 16.89
N ASP A 109 -24.06 33.05 15.96
CA ASP A 109 -23.94 33.35 14.52
C ASP A 109 -25.29 33.28 13.78
N GLY A 110 -26.38 32.88 14.45
CA GLY A 110 -27.72 32.75 13.87
C GLY A 110 -27.89 31.57 12.91
N ALA A 111 -26.93 30.66 12.84
CA ALA A 111 -26.98 29.47 11.99
C ALA A 111 -27.94 28.40 12.51
N ILE A 112 -28.25 28.42 13.82
CA ILE A 112 -29.24 27.55 14.47
C ILE A 112 -30.12 28.35 15.43
N ASN A 113 -31.32 27.85 15.70
CA ASN A 113 -32.24 28.46 16.66
C ASN A 113 -32.09 27.87 18.08
N GLU A 114 -32.80 28.48 19.04
CA GLU A 114 -32.68 28.12 20.46
C GLU A 114 -33.12 26.66 20.76
N ALA A 115 -34.13 26.17 20.05
CA ALA A 115 -34.61 24.80 20.21
C ALA A 115 -33.59 23.79 19.68
N GLU A 116 -32.89 24.11 18.59
CA GLU A 116 -31.81 23.30 18.01
C GLU A 116 -30.57 23.28 18.92
N TYR A 117 -30.20 24.44 19.48
CA TYR A 117 -29.12 24.54 20.45
C TYR A 117 -29.40 23.71 21.72
N ALA A 118 -30.62 23.81 22.27
CA ALA A 118 -31.02 23.03 23.45
C ALA A 118 -30.96 21.51 23.19
N ARG A 119 -31.39 21.05 22.00
CA ARG A 119 -31.29 19.64 21.60
C ARG A 119 -29.84 19.16 21.51
N LEU A 120 -28.95 19.95 20.92
CA LEU A 120 -27.52 19.63 20.80
C LEU A 120 -26.85 19.55 22.17
N LYS A 121 -27.15 20.50 23.08
CA LYS A 121 -26.64 20.50 24.45
C LYS A 121 -27.06 19.25 25.22
N THR A 122 -28.33 18.87 25.16
CA THR A 122 -28.83 17.65 25.83
C THR A 122 -28.22 16.38 25.26
N LYS A 123 -28.05 16.29 23.93
CA LYS A 123 -27.42 15.14 23.28
C LYS A 123 -25.96 14.95 23.70
N VAL A 124 -25.21 16.06 23.83
CA VAL A 124 -23.82 16.03 24.29
C VAL A 124 -23.71 15.68 25.77
N LEU A 125 -24.62 16.18 26.62
CA LEU A 125 -24.65 15.85 28.05
C LEU A 125 -25.16 14.42 28.36
N ALA A 126 -25.94 13.82 27.47
CA ALA A 126 -26.45 12.45 27.61
C ALA A 126 -25.52 11.37 27.02
N GLY A 127 -24.55 11.76 26.18
CA GLY A 127 -23.60 10.85 25.53
C GLY A 127 -22.16 10.93 26.07
N GLY A 128 -21.96 11.67 27.17
CA GLY A 128 -20.72 11.66 27.97
C GLY A 128 -20.98 10.98 29.30
#